data_AF-A0A951NEJ4-F1
#
_entry.id   AF-A0A951NEJ4-F1
#
_cell.length_a   1.000
_cell.length_b   1.000
_cell.length_c   1.000
_cell.angle_alpha   90.00
_cell.angle_beta   90.00
_cell.angle_gamma   90.00
#
_symmetry.space_group_name_H-M   'P 1'
#
loop_
_entity.id
_entity.type
_entity.pdbx_description
1 polymer ?
#
loop_
_entity_poly.entity_id
_entity_poly.type
_entity_poly.pdbx_seq_one_letter_code
_entity_poly.pdbx_strand_id
1 'polypeptide(L)'
;MTAADIAVILGGIALIALLAWYFFAPQKATHASVEDGRQVVDITVKGGYSPSLIRVEAGKPVRLRFDRQENSDCTARVVFPDFRKSASLAAFGTTTMDL
;
A
#
# COMPACT_ATOMS: atom_id res chain seq x y z
N MET A 1 -26.30 -38.48 -3.99
CA MET A 1 -25.68 -37.39 -3.21
C MET A 1 -26.44 -37.28 -1.91
N THR A 2 -25.75 -37.40 -0.78
CA THR A 2 -26.37 -37.29 0.54
C THR A 2 -26.49 -35.82 0.94
N ALA A 3 -27.35 -35.50 1.92
CA ALA A 3 -27.47 -34.15 2.45
C ALA A 3 -26.13 -33.64 3.04
N ALA A 4 -25.33 -34.55 3.60
CA ALA A 4 -24.00 -34.25 4.10
C ALA A 4 -23.03 -33.82 2.96
N ASP A 5 -23.05 -34.52 1.83
CA ASP A 5 -22.20 -34.17 0.67
C ASP A 5 -22.49 -32.76 0.16
N ILE A 6 -23.78 -32.40 0.06
CA ILE A 6 -24.22 -31.08 -0.39
C ILE A 6 -23.74 -29.99 0.58
N ALA A 7 -23.86 -30.24 1.89
CA ALA A 7 -23.43 -29.30 2.92
C ALA A 7 -21.91 -29.03 2.87
N VAL A 8 -21.10 -30.09 2.66
CA VAL A 8 -19.64 -29.96 2.55
C VAL A 8 -19.24 -29.16 1.31
N ILE A 9 -19.87 -29.43 0.17
CA ILE A 9 -19.59 -28.70 -1.08
C ILE A 9 -19.92 -27.20 -0.94
N LEU A 10 -21.10 -26.87 -0.40
CA LEU A 10 -21.49 -25.48 -0.18
C LEU A 10 -20.56 -24.76 0.80
N GLY A 11 -20.15 -25.44 1.87
CA GLY A 11 -19.17 -24.92 2.82
C GLY A 11 -17.83 -24.61 2.15
N GLY A 12 -17.33 -25.53 1.32
CA GLY A 12 -16.09 -25.34 0.56
C GLY A 12 -16.16 -24.14 -0.39
N ILE A 13 -17.25 -24.02 -1.16
CA ILE A 13 -17.46 -22.90 -2.09
C ILE A 13 -17.51 -21.57 -1.32
N ALA A 14 -18.23 -21.52 -0.20
CA ALA A 14 -18.31 -20.32 0.62
C ALA A 14 -16.93 -19.90 1.16
N LEU A 15 -16.12 -20.87 1.61
CA LEU A 15 -14.77 -20.60 2.12
C LEU A 15 -13.84 -20.11 1.00
N ILE A 16 -13.92 -20.71 -0.19
CA ILE A 16 -13.16 -20.28 -1.37
C ILE A 16 -13.54 -18.86 -1.78
N ALA A 17 -14.85 -18.55 -1.84
CA ALA A 17 -15.32 -17.22 -2.18
C ALA A 17 -14.87 -16.17 -1.15
N LEU A 18 -14.91 -16.53 0.14
CA LEU A 18 -14.45 -15.65 1.23
C LEU A 18 -12.94 -15.36 1.12
N LEU A 19 -12.12 -16.39 0.89
CA LEU A 19 -10.67 -16.22 0.70
C LEU A 19 -10.36 -15.43 -0.57
N ALA A 20 -11.01 -15.74 -1.69
CA ALA A 20 -10.84 -15.00 -2.94
C ALA A 20 -11.20 -13.52 -2.74
N TRP A 21 -12.30 -13.21 -2.06
CA TRP A 21 -12.65 -11.83 -1.76
C TRP A 21 -11.62 -11.15 -0.86
N TYR A 22 -11.13 -11.82 0.19
CA TYR A 22 -10.12 -11.26 1.09
C TYR A 22 -8.81 -10.90 0.35
N PHE A 23 -8.34 -11.74 -0.56
CA PHE A 23 -7.09 -11.52 -1.30
C PHE A 23 -7.23 -10.57 -2.49
N PHE A 24 -8.37 -10.57 -3.18
CA PHE A 24 -8.57 -9.81 -4.41
C PHE A 24 -9.49 -8.59 -4.26
N ALA A 25 -10.00 -8.29 -3.06
CA ALA A 25 -10.76 -7.07 -2.84
C ALA A 25 -9.90 -5.83 -3.16
N PRO A 26 -10.45 -4.85 -3.90
CA PRO A 26 -9.71 -3.66 -4.30
C PRO A 26 -9.32 -2.84 -3.07
N GLN A 27 -8.02 -2.52 -2.95
CA GLN A 27 -7.55 -1.59 -1.94
C GLN A 27 -8.14 -0.20 -2.22
N LYS A 28 -8.84 0.38 -1.24
CA LYS A 28 -9.34 1.76 -1.32
C LYS A 28 -8.14 2.69 -1.25
N ALA A 29 -7.96 3.55 -2.26
CA ALA A 29 -6.89 4.56 -2.26
C ALA A 29 -7.06 5.50 -1.06
N THR A 30 -6.04 5.60 -0.22
CA THR A 30 -6.00 6.58 0.86
C THR A 30 -5.77 7.97 0.28
N HIS A 31 -6.64 8.92 0.63
CA HIS A 31 -6.49 10.31 0.24
C HIS A 31 -5.36 10.98 1.04
N ALA A 32 -4.50 11.73 0.36
CA ALA A 32 -3.48 12.56 0.99
C ALA A 32 -4.13 13.57 1.95
N SER A 33 -3.59 13.71 3.16
CA SER A 33 -3.99 14.79 4.06
C SER A 33 -3.31 16.09 3.62
N VAL A 34 -3.97 17.24 3.82
CA VAL A 34 -3.35 18.54 3.51
C VAL A 34 -2.77 19.11 4.81
N GLU A 35 -1.45 19.32 4.84
CA GLU A 35 -0.72 19.93 5.95
C GLU A 35 0.10 21.10 5.39
N ASP A 36 -0.03 22.30 5.98
CA ASP A 36 0.70 23.52 5.57
C ASP A 36 0.63 23.86 4.07
N GLY A 37 -0.54 23.64 3.44
CA GLY A 37 -0.75 23.90 2.01
C GLY A 37 -0.04 22.89 1.08
N ARG A 38 0.54 21.82 1.64
CA ARG A 38 1.14 20.70 0.90
C ARG A 38 0.31 19.44 1.08
N GLN A 39 0.33 18.59 0.06
CA GLN A 39 -0.33 17.28 0.12
C GLN A 39 0.63 16.27 0.75
N VAL A 40 0.29 15.78 1.94
CA VAL A 40 1.11 14.84 2.69
C VAL A 40 0.55 13.43 2.54
N VAL A 41 1.43 12.47 2.25
CA VAL A 41 1.10 11.06 2.20
C VAL A 41 2.07 10.29 3.08
N ASP A 42 1.54 9.58 4.07
CA ASP A 42 2.27 8.59 4.85
C ASP A 42 2.24 7.23 4.14
N ILE A 43 3.42 6.66 3.95
CA ILE A 43 3.63 5.39 3.25
C ILE A 43 4.41 4.47 4.18
N THR A 44 3.79 3.39 4.62
CA THR A 44 4.46 2.31 5.34
C THR A 44 5.24 1.44 4.36
N VAL A 45 6.50 1.15 4.69
CA VAL A 45 7.36 0.24 3.94
C VAL A 45 7.64 -1.01 4.76
N LYS A 46 7.01 -2.11 4.36
CA LYS A 46 7.12 -3.43 5.01
C LYS A 46 6.77 -4.53 4.02
N GLY A 47 7.78 -5.14 3.39
CA GLY A 47 7.62 -6.10 2.31
C GLY A 47 7.01 -5.50 1.02
N GLY A 48 6.88 -4.18 0.95
CA GLY A 48 6.18 -3.43 -0.08
C GLY A 48 5.76 -2.04 0.44
N TYR A 49 5.01 -1.29 -0.36
CA TYR A 49 4.54 0.06 -0.03
C TYR A 49 3.04 0.05 0.24
N SER A 50 2.63 0.65 1.36
CA SER A 50 1.22 0.81 1.73
C SER A 50 0.95 2.25 2.16
N PRO A 51 0.05 3.00 1.48
CA PRO A 51 -0.70 2.58 0.30
C PRO A 51 0.20 2.39 -0.93
N SER A 52 -0.16 1.43 -1.77
CA SER A 52 0.52 1.17 -3.06
C SER A 52 0.05 2.13 -4.17
N LEU A 53 -1.12 2.74 -3.98
CA LEU A 53 -1.73 3.70 -4.89
C LEU A 53 -2.08 4.99 -4.13
N ILE A 54 -1.50 6.10 -4.56
CA ILE A 54 -1.75 7.43 -4.03
C ILE A 54 -2.37 8.30 -5.11
N ARG A 55 -3.30 9.18 -4.73
CA ARG A 55 -3.89 10.18 -5.63
C ARG A 55 -3.67 11.56 -5.05
N VAL A 56 -3.07 12.42 -5.85
CA VAL A 56 -2.73 13.81 -5.50
C VAL A 56 -3.29 14.75 -6.57
N GLU A 57 -3.55 15.98 -6.18
CA GLU A 57 -3.98 17.07 -7.04
C GLU A 57 -2.78 17.67 -7.78
N ALA A 58 -2.93 17.89 -9.09
CA ALA A 58 -1.89 18.50 -9.91
C ALA A 58 -1.67 19.98 -9.53
N GLY A 59 -0.41 20.43 -9.62
CA GLY A 59 -0.04 21.82 -9.36
C GLY A 59 0.13 22.20 -7.89
N LYS A 60 -0.12 21.26 -6.96
CA LYS A 60 0.14 21.45 -5.51
C LYS A 60 1.36 20.63 -5.07
N PRO A 61 2.25 21.19 -4.24
CA PRO A 61 3.43 20.48 -3.72
C PRO A 61 3.01 19.23 -2.93
N VAL A 62 3.74 18.13 -3.12
CA VAL A 62 3.46 16.84 -2.48
C VAL A 62 4.65 16.45 -1.59
N ARG A 63 4.36 15.98 -0.39
CA ARG A 63 5.32 15.46 0.59
C ARG A 63 5.01 14.01 0.89
N LEU A 64 5.93 13.12 0.55
CA LEU A 64 5.83 11.70 0.83
C LEU A 64 6.68 11.37 2.06
N ARG A 65 6.09 10.74 3.08
CA ARG A 65 6.78 10.25 4.28
C ARG A 65 6.81 8.74 4.24
N PHE A 66 7.99 8.17 4.05
CA PHE A 66 8.22 6.73 4.01
C PHE A 66 8.64 6.24 5.39
N ASP A 67 7.76 5.58 6.11
CA ASP A 67 8.04 4.89 7.37
C ASP A 67 8.46 3.45 7.08
N ARG A 68 9.78 3.18 7.08
CA ARG A 68 10.31 1.85 6.79
C ARG A 68 10.41 1.04 8.08
N GLN A 69 9.55 0.03 8.21
CA GLN A 69 9.44 -0.82 9.40
C GLN A 69 10.16 -2.16 9.24
N GLU A 70 11.21 -2.21 8.42
CA GLU A 70 11.99 -3.40 8.12
C GLU A 70 13.44 -3.07 7.75
N ASN A 71 14.27 -4.10 7.57
CA ASN A 71 15.66 -3.97 7.14
C ASN A 71 15.99 -4.79 5.88
N SER A 72 14.99 -5.11 5.05
CA SER A 72 15.20 -5.83 3.79
C SER A 72 15.85 -4.93 2.73
N ASP A 73 16.93 -5.37 2.09
CA ASP A 73 17.60 -4.60 1.03
C ASP A 73 16.67 -4.32 -0.16
N CYS A 74 15.67 -5.19 -0.40
CA CYS A 74 14.69 -5.01 -1.47
C CYS A 74 13.89 -3.70 -1.35
N THR A 75 13.75 -3.15 -0.16
CA THR A 75 12.99 -1.92 0.12
C THR A 75 13.87 -0.77 0.60
N ALA A 76 15.19 -0.85 0.40
CA ALA A 76 16.14 0.17 0.87
C ALA A 76 16.12 1.47 0.05
N ARG A 77 15.46 1.49 -1.12
CA ARG A 77 15.42 2.67 -2.00
C ARG A 77 14.05 2.83 -2.64
N VAL A 78 13.64 4.09 -2.78
CA VAL A 78 12.48 4.48 -3.59
C VAL A 78 12.94 5.32 -4.78
N VAL A 79 12.27 5.15 -5.93
CA VAL A 79 12.61 5.84 -7.18
C VAL A 79 11.32 6.36 -7.83
N PHE A 80 11.35 7.64 -8.21
CA PHE A 80 10.30 8.31 -8.98
C PHE A 80 10.92 8.78 -10.31
N PRO A 81 10.89 7.94 -11.35
CA PRO A 81 11.64 8.20 -12.59
C PRO A 81 11.14 9.43 -13.34
N ASP A 82 9.82 9.64 -13.40
CA ASP A 82 9.21 10.80 -14.07
C ASP A 82 9.63 12.13 -13.44
N PHE A 83 9.93 12.09 -12.14
CA PHE A 83 10.42 13.24 -11.38
C PHE A 83 11.95 13.29 -11.26
N ARG A 84 12.67 12.27 -11.78
CA ARG A 84 14.12 12.07 -11.64
C ARG A 84 14.60 12.18 -10.19
N LYS A 85 13.80 11.69 -9.24
CA LYS A 85 14.11 11.70 -7.81
C LYS A 85 14.25 10.27 -7.29
N SER A 86 15.16 10.07 -6.35
CA SER A 86 15.32 8.82 -5.62
C SER A 86 15.83 9.09 -4.22
N ALA A 87 15.41 8.28 -3.25
CA ALA A 87 15.87 8.39 -1.87
C ALA A 87 16.22 7.01 -1.30
N SER A 88 17.28 6.96 -0.48
CA SER A 88 17.55 5.81 0.38
C SER A 88 16.63 5.87 1.59
N LEU A 89 16.02 4.75 1.94
CA LEU A 89 15.12 4.64 3.09
C LEU A 89 15.89 4.02 4.25
N ALA A 90 16.05 4.75 5.36
CA ALA A 90 16.69 4.20 6.56
C ALA A 90 15.82 3.07 7.15
N ALA A 91 16.45 1.96 7.57
CA ALA A 91 15.72 0.89 8.25
C ALA A 91 15.18 1.37 9.60
N PHE A 92 13.93 0.99 9.92
CA PHE A 92 13.21 1.41 11.14
C PHE A 92 13.16 2.93 11.34
N GLY A 93 13.03 3.69 10.23
CA GLY A 93 13.00 5.14 10.26
C GLY A 93 12.12 5.76 9.18
N THR A 94 11.81 7.04 9.36
CA THR A 94 11.00 7.81 8.42
C THR A 94 11.87 8.68 7.52
N THR A 95 11.71 8.51 6.21
CA THR A 95 12.37 9.34 5.20
C THR A 95 11.34 10.23 4.50
N THR A 96 11.57 11.54 4.47
CA THR A 96 10.70 12.49 3.79
C THR A 96 11.24 12.84 2.42
N MET A 97 10.36 12.82 1.41
CA MET A 97 10.68 13.19 0.04
C MET A 97 9.61 14.15 -0.51
N ASP A 98 10.02 15.35 -0.86
CA ASP A 98 9.16 16.34 -1.52
C ASP A 98 9.22 16.13 -3.04
N LEU A 99 8.05 16.03 -3.69
CA LEU A 99 7.89 15.88 -5.14
C LEU A 99 7.62 17.24 -5.81
#